data_AF-A0AAN9YR34-F1
#
_entry.id   AF-A0AAN9YR34-F1
#
_cell.length_a   1.000
_cell.length_b   1.000
_cell.length_c   1.000
_cell.angle_alpha   90.00
_cell.angle_beta   90.00
_cell.angle_gamma   90.00
#
_symmetry.space_group_name_H-M   'P 1'
#
loop_
_entity.id
_entity.type
_entity.pdbx_description
1 polymer ?
#
loop_
_entity_poly.entity_id
_entity_poly.type
_entity_poly.pdbx_seq_one_letter_code
_entity_poly.pdbx_strand_id
1 'polypeptide(L)'
;MAAESPTTDAVYTLPVPPEGGPNGGPPCEKVEDLMESLNSFAKANGYCLIRRQASNYHDGKPTRYYVYCDRSSQHVSHSRGVRRATTRKNNCPFMAAVKANKSTDYKWVFELRAEEKYRMHNHDVSSAISHAHARRFTEQMEQQVRSMASVGISPMDIHATLKSGFPDHPVDRKDIYNFLQRNKRGSDIGHSQWKCDKEGSYLVTGGAGGLGRALLQWLADEGARYLIMPQRAGVTSPAAANTLISELRDRGVTVATPIYDPTSASSLSAMLKTCANEMPPIRGYINAAMALQVCGLAVILVVGDRD
;
A
#
# COMPACT_ATOMS: atom_id res chain seq x y z
N MET A 1 1.25 -29.68 38.86
CA MET A 1 0.39 -28.56 39.30
C MET A 1 0.29 -27.61 38.13
N ALA A 2 -0.84 -27.67 37.40
CA ALA A 2 -1.06 -26.85 36.22
C ALA A 2 -1.22 -25.39 36.65
N ALA A 3 -0.49 -24.48 36.00
CA ALA A 3 -0.67 -23.06 36.16
C ALA A 3 -2.00 -22.67 35.50
N GLU A 4 -3.02 -22.46 36.33
CA GLU A 4 -4.27 -21.82 35.91
C GLU A 4 -3.94 -20.43 35.35
N SER A 5 -4.28 -20.24 34.08
CA SER A 5 -4.24 -18.94 33.42
C SER A 5 -5.47 -18.15 33.89
N PRO A 6 -5.35 -16.89 34.36
CA PRO A 6 -6.53 -16.12 34.71
C PRO A 6 -7.21 -15.66 33.41
N THR A 7 -8.18 -16.43 32.92
CA THR A 7 -9.16 -15.96 31.94
C THR A 7 -10.18 -15.12 32.69
N THR A 8 -9.83 -13.88 32.98
CA THR A 8 -10.80 -12.87 33.39
C THR A 8 -11.52 -12.41 32.13
N ASP A 9 -12.69 -13.00 31.87
CA ASP A 9 -13.68 -12.52 30.90
C ASP A 9 -14.15 -11.12 31.33
N ALA A 10 -13.35 -10.10 31.04
CA ALA A 10 -13.79 -8.72 31.14
C ALA A 10 -14.80 -8.48 30.00
N VAL A 11 -16.08 -8.53 30.36
CA VAL A 11 -17.18 -8.17 29.46
C VAL A 11 -17.15 -6.65 29.27
N TYR A 12 -16.44 -6.20 28.24
CA TYR A 12 -16.46 -4.80 27.84
C TYR A 12 -17.72 -4.51 27.03
N THR A 13 -18.81 -4.12 27.68
CA THR A 13 -20.05 -3.75 26.98
C THR A 13 -19.96 -2.30 26.49
N LEU A 14 -19.22 -2.07 25.40
CA LEU A 14 -19.29 -0.80 24.70
C LEU A 14 -20.67 -0.67 24.03
N PRO A 15 -21.36 0.47 24.17
CA PRO A 15 -22.67 0.65 23.58
C PRO A 15 -22.55 0.71 22.05
N VAL A 16 -23.52 0.11 21.36
CA VAL A 16 -23.60 0.11 19.89
C VAL A 16 -24.47 1.25 19.39
N PRO A 17 -24.23 1.79 18.17
CA PRO A 17 -25.07 2.84 17.62
C PRO A 17 -26.50 2.33 17.39
N PRO A 18 -27.53 3.19 17.52
CA PRO A 18 -28.90 2.82 17.20
C PRO A 18 -29.08 2.56 15.69
N GLU A 19 -29.95 1.60 15.35
CA GLU A 19 -30.32 1.30 13.96
C GLU A 19 -31.15 2.42 13.33
N GLY A 20 -31.07 2.57 12.01
CA GLY A 20 -31.74 3.63 11.26
C GLY A 20 -30.77 4.64 10.65
N GLY A 21 -31.24 5.85 10.38
CA GLY A 21 -30.39 6.95 9.91
C GLY A 21 -29.57 7.59 11.04
N PRO A 22 -29.11 8.83 10.84
CA PRO A 22 -28.33 9.56 11.86
C PRO A 22 -29.01 9.54 13.23
N ASN A 23 -28.27 9.13 14.26
CA ASN A 23 -28.75 8.97 15.64
C ASN A 23 -30.02 8.09 15.80
N GLY A 24 -30.23 7.12 14.89
CA GLY A 24 -31.42 6.26 14.88
C GLY A 24 -32.65 6.92 14.24
N GLY A 25 -32.46 8.05 13.56
CA GLY A 25 -33.50 8.82 12.88
C GLY A 25 -33.87 8.26 11.49
N PRO A 26 -34.50 9.08 10.64
CA PRO A 26 -34.91 8.67 9.30
C PRO A 26 -33.69 8.44 8.37
N PRO A 27 -33.85 7.63 7.30
CA PRO A 27 -32.81 7.40 6.30
C PRO A 27 -32.23 8.69 5.73
N CYS A 28 -30.92 8.74 5.46
CA CYS A 28 -30.24 9.94 4.94
C CYS A 28 -29.77 9.78 3.49
N GLU A 29 -29.66 10.89 2.77
CA GLU A 29 -29.33 10.89 1.33
C GLU A 29 -27.89 10.42 1.06
N LYS A 30 -26.93 10.83 1.90
CA LYS A 30 -25.50 10.52 1.72
C LYS A 30 -25.01 9.54 2.77
N VAL A 31 -24.16 8.60 2.35
CA VAL A 31 -23.53 7.64 3.26
C VAL A 31 -22.51 8.32 4.16
N GLU A 32 -21.91 9.43 3.71
CA GLU A 32 -20.96 10.23 4.47
C GLU A 32 -21.60 10.80 5.74
N ASP A 33 -22.79 11.40 5.62
CA ASP A 33 -23.54 11.98 6.74
C ASP A 33 -23.90 10.90 7.78
N LEU A 34 -24.28 9.70 7.31
CA LEU A 34 -24.53 8.55 8.19
C LEU A 34 -23.27 8.13 8.94
N MET A 35 -22.16 7.97 8.21
CA MET A 35 -20.89 7.55 8.79
C MET A 35 -20.32 8.58 9.76
N GLU A 36 -20.59 9.87 9.56
CA GLU A 36 -20.23 10.94 10.48
C GLU A 36 -21.03 10.86 11.79
N SER A 37 -22.35 10.67 11.70
CA SER A 37 -23.19 10.44 12.89
C SER A 37 -22.76 9.19 13.67
N LEU A 38 -22.55 8.07 12.96
CA LEU A 38 -22.07 6.82 13.57
C LEU A 38 -20.70 6.98 14.25
N ASN A 39 -19.77 7.69 13.62
CA ASN A 39 -18.47 7.96 14.22
C ASN A 39 -18.53 8.97 15.36
N SER A 40 -19.47 9.92 15.35
CA SER A 40 -19.69 10.84 16.47
C SER A 40 -20.16 10.07 17.71
N PHE A 41 -21.13 9.16 17.54
CA PHE A 41 -21.55 8.24 18.59
C PHE A 41 -20.39 7.35 19.06
N ALA A 42 -19.67 6.71 18.13
CA ALA A 42 -18.58 5.80 18.47
C ALA A 42 -17.46 6.51 19.26
N LYS A 43 -17.06 7.72 18.83
CA LYS A 43 -16.03 8.52 19.47
C LYS A 43 -16.42 8.90 20.90
N ALA A 44 -17.68 9.30 21.12
CA ALA A 44 -18.20 9.60 22.45
C ALA A 44 -18.14 8.38 23.39
N ASN A 45 -18.21 7.17 22.81
CA ASN A 45 -18.15 5.89 23.54
C ASN A 45 -16.77 5.21 23.48
N GLY A 46 -15.72 5.93 23.08
CA GLY A 46 -14.34 5.45 23.16
C GLY A 46 -13.94 4.41 22.10
N TYR A 47 -14.61 4.38 20.94
CA TYR A 47 -14.19 3.57 19.80
C TYR A 47 -14.41 4.32 18.48
N CYS A 48 -14.02 3.72 17.35
CA CYS A 48 -14.21 4.33 16.02
C CYS A 48 -14.70 3.28 15.01
N LEU A 49 -15.47 3.73 14.03
CA LEU A 49 -16.05 2.89 13.00
C LEU A 49 -15.45 3.21 11.63
N ILE A 50 -15.08 2.15 10.91
CA ILE A 50 -14.49 2.23 9.58
C ILE A 50 -15.36 1.51 8.56
N ARG A 51 -15.52 2.14 7.39
CA ARG A 51 -16.17 1.55 6.22
C ARG A 51 -15.20 0.57 5.53
N ARG A 52 -15.67 -0.61 5.14
CA ARG A 52 -14.93 -1.60 4.35
C ARG A 52 -15.63 -1.89 3.02
N GLN A 53 -15.47 -3.10 2.48
CA GLN A 53 -15.87 -3.53 1.15
C GLN A 53 -17.28 -3.05 0.79
N ALA A 54 -17.38 -2.46 -0.39
CA ALA A 54 -18.65 -2.20 -1.05
C ALA A 54 -19.25 -3.52 -1.52
N SER A 55 -20.55 -3.65 -1.36
CA SER A 55 -21.34 -4.78 -1.85
C SER A 55 -22.67 -4.24 -2.34
N ASN A 56 -23.33 -4.97 -3.23
CA ASN A 56 -24.58 -4.56 -3.88
C ASN A 56 -24.44 -3.24 -4.65
N TYR A 57 -25.03 -3.20 -5.84
CA TYR A 57 -24.92 -2.04 -6.71
C TYR A 57 -26.26 -1.73 -7.33
N HIS A 58 -26.53 -0.44 -7.49
CA HIS A 58 -27.67 0.08 -8.24
C HIS A 58 -27.16 1.26 -9.06
N ASP A 59 -27.47 1.26 -10.36
CA ASP A 59 -26.99 2.26 -11.33
C ASP A 59 -25.47 2.48 -11.28
N GLY A 60 -24.71 1.38 -11.13
CA GLY A 60 -23.25 1.40 -11.02
C GLY A 60 -22.71 1.98 -9.70
N LYS A 61 -23.57 2.42 -8.78
CA LYS A 61 -23.19 2.93 -7.47
C LYS A 61 -23.37 1.88 -6.38
N PRO A 62 -22.46 1.81 -5.40
CA PRO A 62 -22.59 0.86 -4.30
C PRO A 62 -23.77 1.23 -3.40
N THR A 63 -24.55 0.22 -3.02
CA THR A 63 -25.75 0.38 -2.18
C THR A 63 -25.59 -0.24 -0.80
N ARG A 64 -24.45 -0.87 -0.50
CA ARG A 64 -24.17 -1.41 0.82
C ARG A 64 -22.68 -1.39 1.14
N TYR A 65 -22.37 -1.05 2.39
CA TYR A 65 -21.03 -1.19 2.94
C TYR A 65 -21.07 -1.91 4.27
N TYR A 66 -20.05 -2.73 4.53
CA TYR A 66 -19.81 -3.23 5.87
C TYR A 66 -19.07 -2.18 6.70
N VAL A 67 -19.48 -2.05 7.95
CA VAL A 67 -18.89 -1.16 8.96
C VAL A 67 -18.27 -2.01 10.05
N TYR A 68 -17.04 -1.69 10.44
CA TYR A 68 -16.33 -2.43 11.47
C TYR A 68 -15.74 -1.47 12.51
N CYS A 69 -15.43 -1.98 13.70
CA CYS A 69 -14.57 -1.28 14.63
C CYS A 69 -13.17 -1.06 14.01
N ASP A 70 -12.53 0.08 14.26
CA ASP A 70 -11.18 0.37 13.77
C ASP A 70 -10.12 -0.56 14.35
N ARG A 71 -10.43 -1.32 15.41
CA ARG A 71 -9.60 -2.40 15.96
C ARG A 71 -9.87 -3.77 15.33
N SER A 72 -10.88 -3.89 14.47
CA SER A 72 -11.10 -5.07 13.64
C SER A 72 -9.92 -5.24 12.68
N SER A 73 -9.24 -6.38 12.75
CA SER A 73 -8.30 -6.95 11.77
C SER A 73 -7.34 -7.87 12.52
N GLN A 74 -7.10 -9.04 11.94
CA GLN A 74 -6.03 -9.93 12.35
C GLN A 74 -4.69 -9.33 11.92
N HIS A 75 -3.78 -9.08 12.87
CA HIS A 75 -2.37 -8.98 12.53
C HIS A 75 -1.73 -10.34 12.82
N VAL A 76 -1.67 -11.21 11.81
CA VAL A 76 -0.87 -12.44 11.92
C VAL A 76 0.59 -12.05 11.71
N SER A 77 1.33 -11.83 12.79
CA SER A 77 2.78 -11.71 12.69
C SER A 77 3.35 -13.12 12.44
N HIS A 78 3.65 -13.45 11.19
CA HIS A 78 4.36 -14.70 10.87
C HIS A 78 5.83 -14.67 11.33
N SER A 79 6.38 -13.49 11.65
CA SER A 79 7.70 -13.33 12.23
C SER A 79 7.66 -13.54 13.74
N ARG A 80 7.76 -14.79 14.21
CA ARG A 80 8.20 -15.05 15.59
C ARG A 80 9.61 -14.46 15.73
N GLY A 81 9.75 -13.34 16.46
CA GLY A 81 11.02 -12.98 17.10
C GLY A 81 11.81 -11.79 16.58
N VAL A 82 11.49 -11.13 15.45
CA VAL A 82 12.35 -10.02 14.95
C VAL A 82 11.81 -8.62 15.26
N ARG A 83 10.49 -8.42 15.35
CA ARG A 83 9.88 -7.15 15.80
C ARG A 83 8.56 -7.42 16.53
N ARG A 84 8.38 -6.86 17.74
CA ARG A 84 7.05 -6.74 18.35
C ARG A 84 6.30 -5.64 17.60
N ALA A 85 5.39 -6.01 16.71
CA ALA A 85 4.49 -5.04 16.10
C ALA A 85 3.57 -4.48 17.19
N THR A 86 3.68 -3.18 17.50
CA THR A 86 2.81 -2.48 18.45
C THR A 86 1.46 -2.11 17.82
N THR A 87 0.90 -3.05 17.05
CA THR A 87 -0.41 -2.82 16.44
C THR A 87 -1.47 -2.78 17.53
N ARG A 88 -2.31 -1.73 17.50
CA ARG A 88 -3.45 -1.58 18.43
C ARG A 88 -4.66 -2.42 18.00
N LYS A 89 -4.53 -3.21 16.93
CA LYS A 89 -5.56 -4.11 16.43
C LYS A 89 -5.61 -5.35 17.32
N ASN A 90 -6.79 -5.71 17.79
CA ASN A 90 -7.02 -6.80 18.74
C ASN A 90 -8.11 -7.78 18.28
N ASN A 91 -8.38 -7.77 16.97
CA ASN A 91 -9.40 -8.62 16.36
C ASN A 91 -10.81 -8.41 16.95
N CYS A 92 -11.16 -7.14 17.23
CA CYS A 92 -12.51 -6.79 17.67
C CYS A 92 -13.58 -7.36 16.71
N PRO A 93 -14.59 -8.11 17.22
CA PRO A 93 -15.54 -8.81 16.38
C PRO A 93 -16.65 -7.89 15.84
N PHE A 94 -16.81 -6.68 16.40
CA PHE A 94 -17.84 -5.73 15.97
C PHE A 94 -17.91 -5.54 14.45
N MET A 95 -19.09 -5.81 13.89
CA MET A 95 -19.40 -5.68 12.47
C MET A 95 -20.89 -5.33 12.29
N ALA A 96 -21.16 -4.34 11.45
CA ALA A 96 -22.48 -3.87 11.08
C ALA A 96 -22.55 -3.58 9.57
N ALA A 97 -23.70 -3.13 9.09
CA ALA A 97 -23.86 -2.71 7.70
C ALA A 97 -24.52 -1.34 7.62
N VAL A 98 -24.13 -0.57 6.61
CA VAL A 98 -24.94 0.54 6.10
C VAL A 98 -25.46 0.14 4.74
N LYS A 99 -26.75 0.32 4.50
CA LYS A 99 -27.42 -0.09 3.26
C LYS A 99 -28.38 0.99 2.78
N ALA A 100 -28.49 1.11 1.47
CA ALA A 100 -29.47 1.89 0.74
C ALA A 100 -30.20 0.92 -0.19
N ASN A 101 -31.50 0.75 -0.03
CA ASN A 101 -32.27 -0.23 -0.79
C ASN A 101 -33.61 0.34 -1.22
N LYS A 102 -34.36 -0.39 -2.05
CA LYS A 102 -35.66 0.06 -2.55
C LYS A 102 -36.65 0.39 -1.42
N SER A 103 -36.62 -0.32 -0.30
CA SER A 103 -37.50 -0.03 0.85
C SER A 103 -37.19 1.28 1.58
N THR A 104 -35.96 1.79 1.43
CA THR A 104 -35.53 3.07 1.99
C THR A 104 -35.46 4.17 0.93
N ASP A 105 -36.04 3.94 -0.25
CA ASP A 105 -35.92 4.85 -1.40
C ASP A 105 -34.46 5.17 -1.75
N TYR A 106 -33.59 4.16 -1.62
CA TYR A 106 -32.13 4.27 -1.78
C TYR A 106 -31.44 5.30 -0.87
N LYS A 107 -32.09 5.66 0.23
CA LYS A 107 -31.49 6.43 1.33
C LYS A 107 -30.78 5.48 2.30
N TRP A 108 -29.70 5.96 2.89
CA TRP A 108 -28.82 5.17 3.74
C TRP A 108 -29.37 4.97 5.14
N VAL A 109 -29.34 3.73 5.60
CA VAL A 109 -29.63 3.32 6.97
C VAL A 109 -28.52 2.42 7.51
N PHE A 110 -28.30 2.49 8.81
CA PHE A 110 -27.45 1.62 9.61
C PHE A 110 -28.26 0.45 10.16
N GLU A 111 -27.68 -0.74 10.09
CA GLU A 111 -28.29 -1.99 10.55
C GLU A 111 -27.23 -2.86 11.23
N LEU A 112 -27.58 -3.39 12.39
CA LEU A 112 -26.77 -4.34 13.13
C LEU A 112 -26.87 -5.73 12.51
N ARG A 113 -25.81 -6.51 12.62
CA ARG A 113 -25.85 -7.91 12.18
C ARG A 113 -26.75 -8.72 13.13
N ALA A 114 -27.42 -9.74 12.60
CA ALA A 114 -28.29 -10.61 13.40
C ALA A 114 -27.54 -11.41 14.47
N GLU A 115 -26.31 -11.83 14.17
CA GLU A 115 -25.47 -12.60 15.10
C GLU A 115 -24.89 -11.70 16.20
N GLU A 116 -25.15 -12.05 17.46
CA GLU A 116 -24.77 -11.27 18.64
C GLU A 116 -23.26 -11.01 18.74
N LYS A 117 -22.44 -11.97 18.30
CA LYS A 117 -20.97 -11.84 18.30
C LYS A 117 -20.47 -10.59 17.58
N TYR A 118 -21.20 -10.10 16.56
CA TYR A 118 -20.84 -8.92 15.79
C TYR A 118 -21.34 -7.61 16.41
N ARG A 119 -22.12 -7.68 17.49
CA ARG A 119 -22.61 -6.52 18.25
C ARG A 119 -21.73 -6.23 19.47
N MET A 120 -20.70 -7.05 19.70
CA MET A 120 -19.82 -6.95 20.86
C MET A 120 -18.45 -6.36 20.52
N HIS A 121 -17.85 -5.74 21.53
CA HIS A 121 -16.45 -5.32 21.53
C HIS A 121 -15.66 -6.16 22.54
N ASN A 122 -14.42 -6.50 22.21
CA ASN A 122 -13.54 -7.28 23.08
C ASN A 122 -12.46 -6.39 23.73
N HIS A 123 -12.76 -5.12 23.93
CA HIS A 123 -11.81 -4.14 24.42
C HIS A 123 -12.48 -2.98 25.14
N ASP A 124 -11.72 -2.38 26.06
CA ASP A 124 -12.15 -1.20 26.79
C ASP A 124 -12.17 0.06 25.91
N VAL A 125 -12.77 1.12 26.46
CA VAL A 125 -12.75 2.47 25.90
C VAL A 125 -11.32 2.90 25.60
N SER A 126 -11.18 3.63 24.51
CA SER A 126 -9.91 4.11 24.01
C SER A 126 -9.97 5.60 23.77
N SER A 127 -8.87 6.28 24.08
CA SER A 127 -8.76 7.72 23.82
C SER A 127 -8.84 8.00 22.31
N ALA A 128 -9.37 9.16 21.92
CA ALA A 128 -9.48 9.56 20.52
C ALA A 128 -8.13 9.50 19.76
N ILE A 129 -7.01 9.84 20.43
CA ILE A 129 -5.65 9.74 19.86
C ILE A 129 -5.21 8.30 19.61
N SER A 130 -5.86 7.32 20.22
CA SER A 130 -5.57 5.90 19.98
C SER A 130 -6.05 5.43 18.61
N HIS A 131 -7.07 6.09 18.06
CA HIS A 131 -7.76 5.71 16.83
C HIS A 131 -7.14 6.43 15.62
N ALA A 132 -6.56 5.66 14.69
CA ALA A 132 -5.97 6.22 13.48
C ALA A 132 -7.01 6.90 12.57
N HIS A 133 -8.27 6.43 12.60
CA HIS A 133 -9.35 7.05 11.84
C HIS A 133 -9.72 8.43 12.40
N ALA A 134 -9.81 8.57 13.73
CA ALA A 134 -10.12 9.84 14.38
C ALA A 134 -9.03 10.90 14.22
N ARG A 135 -7.77 10.49 14.00
CA ARG A 135 -6.61 11.38 13.81
C ARG A 135 -6.38 11.81 12.35
N ARG A 136 -7.23 11.40 11.40
CA ARG A 136 -7.10 11.82 10.00
C ARG A 136 -7.30 13.33 9.89
N PHE A 137 -6.39 14.00 9.19
CA PHE A 137 -6.50 15.43 8.96
C PHE A 137 -7.72 15.78 8.12
N THR A 138 -8.38 16.88 8.47
CA THR A 138 -9.37 17.54 7.61
C THR A 138 -8.65 18.24 6.46
N GLU A 139 -9.37 18.59 5.39
CA GLU A 139 -8.79 19.33 4.27
C GLU A 139 -8.12 20.64 4.71
N GLN A 140 -8.72 21.36 5.65
CA GLN A 140 -8.16 22.58 6.23
C GLN A 140 -6.82 22.32 6.95
N MET A 141 -6.76 21.26 7.77
CA MET A 141 -5.52 20.86 8.45
C MET A 141 -4.45 20.45 7.44
N GLU A 142 -4.82 19.71 6.40
CA GLU A 142 -3.89 19.31 5.34
C GLU A 142 -3.28 20.52 4.63
N GLN A 143 -4.10 21.50 4.26
CA GLN A 143 -3.66 22.74 3.63
C GLN A 143 -2.70 23.51 4.56
N GLN A 144 -3.04 23.61 5.85
CA GLN A 144 -2.21 24.29 6.83
C GLN A 144 -0.85 23.59 7.00
N VAL A 145 -0.82 22.26 7.13
CA VAL A 145 0.44 21.50 7.22
C VAL A 145 1.29 21.67 5.96
N ARG A 146 0.69 21.65 4.76
CA ARG A 146 1.40 21.89 3.50
C ARG A 146 2.03 23.29 3.47
N SER A 147 1.25 24.32 3.82
CA SER A 147 1.72 25.70 3.84
C SER A 147 2.90 25.87 4.79
N MET A 148 2.79 25.36 6.02
CA MET A 148 3.85 25.44 7.02
C MET A 148 5.12 24.67 6.61
N ALA A 149 4.95 23.48 6.04
CA ALA A 149 6.09 22.68 5.58
C ALA A 149 6.81 23.32 4.39
N SER A 150 6.09 24.04 3.52
CA SER A 150 6.68 24.70 2.33
C SER A 150 7.68 25.80 2.70
N VAL A 151 7.48 26.46 3.86
CA VAL A 151 8.38 27.50 4.39
C VAL A 151 9.40 26.93 5.39
N GLY A 152 9.50 25.61 5.52
CA GLY A 152 10.52 24.94 6.33
C GLY A 152 10.23 24.87 7.83
N ILE A 153 8.98 25.08 8.27
CA ILE A 153 8.62 24.94 9.69
C ILE A 153 8.79 23.47 10.12
N SER A 154 9.35 23.26 11.32
CA SER A 154 9.63 21.92 11.82
C SER A 154 8.33 21.13 12.10
N PRO A 155 8.33 19.80 11.96
CA PRO A 155 7.18 18.97 12.32
C PRO A 155 6.71 19.13 13.77
N MET A 156 7.59 19.54 14.68
CA MET A 156 7.25 19.79 16.09
C MET A 156 6.44 21.08 16.24
N ASP A 157 6.81 22.14 15.52
CA ASP A 157 6.08 23.42 15.56
C ASP A 157 4.76 23.34 14.80
N ILE A 158 4.74 22.56 13.70
CA ILE A 158 3.49 22.18 13.03
C ILE A 158 2.55 21.46 14.01
N HIS A 159 3.07 20.53 14.82
CA HIS A 159 2.26 19.83 15.83
C HIS A 159 1.68 20.78 16.87
N ALA A 160 2.51 21.67 17.42
CA ALA A 160 2.07 22.67 18.38
C ALA A 160 0.99 23.59 17.81
N THR A 161 1.19 24.04 16.57
CA THR A 161 0.24 24.93 15.88
C THR A 161 -1.09 24.23 15.63
N LEU A 162 -1.09 22.99 15.12
CA LEU A 162 -2.31 22.21 14.93
C LEU A 162 -3.05 21.97 16.24
N LYS A 163 -2.33 21.68 17.33
CA LYS A 163 -2.94 21.46 18.64
C LYS A 163 -3.60 22.73 19.19
N SER A 164 -3.02 23.90 18.90
CA SER A 164 -3.62 25.19 19.29
C SER A 164 -4.79 25.61 18.41
N GLY A 165 -4.73 25.36 17.10
CA GLY A 165 -5.77 25.75 16.14
C GLY A 165 -6.97 24.79 16.10
N PHE A 166 -6.77 23.53 16.48
CA PHE A 166 -7.80 22.49 16.49
C PHE A 166 -7.80 21.73 17.83
N PRO A 167 -8.24 22.37 18.93
CA PRO A 167 -8.12 21.80 20.28
C PRO A 167 -8.91 20.49 20.45
N ASP A 168 -10.03 20.33 19.75
CA ASP A 168 -10.89 19.15 19.83
C ASP A 168 -10.46 18.02 18.87
N HIS A 169 -9.47 18.27 18.01
CA HIS A 169 -8.98 17.27 17.05
C HIS A 169 -7.76 16.51 17.60
N PRO A 170 -7.80 15.18 17.73
CA PRO A 170 -6.64 14.42 18.18
C PRO A 170 -5.55 14.42 17.11
N VAL A 171 -4.34 14.85 17.45
CA VAL A 171 -3.19 14.86 16.53
C VAL A 171 -1.97 14.27 17.23
N ASP A 172 -1.37 13.23 16.64
CA ASP A 172 -0.08 12.71 17.07
C ASP A 172 1.05 13.28 16.19
N ARG A 173 2.25 13.45 16.76
CA ARG A 173 3.43 13.92 16.01
C ARG A 173 3.71 13.03 14.79
N LYS A 174 3.50 11.72 14.92
CA LYS A 174 3.71 10.75 13.85
C LYS A 174 2.77 10.98 12.66
N ASP A 175 1.60 11.58 12.87
CA ASP A 175 0.66 11.88 11.78
C ASP A 175 1.24 12.92 10.83
N ILE A 176 1.93 13.92 11.35
CA ILE A 176 2.60 14.97 10.55
C ILE A 176 3.72 14.34 9.72
N TYR A 177 4.59 13.53 10.34
CA TYR A 177 5.64 12.82 9.60
C TYR A 177 5.06 11.91 8.51
N ASN A 178 4.01 11.15 8.83
CA ASN A 178 3.34 10.27 7.85
C ASN A 178 2.70 11.08 6.72
N PHE A 179 2.07 12.22 7.02
CA PHE A 179 1.47 13.12 6.04
C PHE A 179 2.53 13.73 5.11
N LEU A 180 3.62 14.26 5.66
CA LEU A 180 4.73 14.82 4.89
C LEU A 180 5.39 13.74 4.02
N GLN A 181 5.60 12.54 4.56
CA GLN A 181 6.15 11.42 3.78
C GLN A 181 5.19 10.98 2.68
N ARG A 182 3.88 10.93 2.95
CA ARG A 182 2.85 10.66 1.94
C ARG A 182 2.81 11.73 0.86
N ASN A 183 3.00 13.01 1.20
CA ASN A 183 3.02 14.09 0.22
C ASN A 183 4.30 14.14 -0.60
N LYS A 184 5.45 13.78 -0.01
CA LYS A 184 6.66 13.51 -0.79
C LYS A 184 6.41 12.36 -1.78
N ARG A 185 5.80 11.26 -1.31
CA ARG A 185 5.39 10.15 -2.18
C ARG A 185 4.27 10.50 -3.16
N GLY A 186 3.41 11.46 -2.82
CA GLY A 186 2.31 11.96 -3.63
C GLY A 186 2.79 12.88 -4.74
N SER A 187 3.89 13.61 -4.49
CA SER A 187 4.70 14.21 -5.55
C SER A 187 5.55 13.19 -6.31
N ASP A 188 5.63 11.93 -5.86
CA ASP A 188 6.34 10.81 -6.52
C ASP A 188 5.41 9.85 -7.30
N ILE A 189 4.07 10.04 -7.28
CA ILE A 189 3.16 9.41 -8.27
C ILE A 189 3.01 10.27 -9.54
N GLY A 190 3.43 11.53 -9.48
CA GLY A 190 4.09 12.16 -10.62
C GLY A 190 5.56 11.81 -10.50
N HIS A 191 6.20 11.40 -11.60
CA HIS A 191 7.63 11.10 -11.68
C HIS A 191 8.44 11.85 -10.60
N SER A 192 9.03 11.12 -9.64
CA SER A 192 10.14 11.69 -8.87
C SER A 192 11.03 12.37 -9.89
N GLN A 193 11.48 13.60 -9.64
CA GLN A 193 12.37 14.36 -10.53
C GLN A 193 13.76 13.69 -10.69
N TRP A 194 13.83 12.39 -10.42
CA TRP A 194 14.90 11.48 -10.72
C TRP A 194 15.17 11.51 -12.21
N LYS A 195 16.30 12.11 -12.54
CA LYS A 195 16.90 12.00 -13.86
C LYS A 195 18.09 11.06 -13.77
N CYS A 196 18.34 10.36 -14.86
CA CYS A 196 19.55 9.59 -15.01
C CYS A 196 20.77 10.53 -15.04
N ASP A 197 21.87 10.07 -14.45
CA ASP A 197 23.20 10.65 -14.66
C ASP A 197 23.58 10.42 -16.12
N LYS A 198 23.79 11.50 -16.88
CA LYS A 198 24.13 11.42 -18.30
C LYS A 198 25.49 10.78 -18.52
N GLU A 199 26.37 10.85 -17.52
CA GLU A 199 27.72 10.28 -17.52
C GLU A 199 27.75 8.89 -16.86
N GLY A 200 26.59 8.30 -16.57
CA GLY A 200 26.45 6.98 -15.95
C GLY A 200 25.88 5.94 -16.91
N SER A 201 26.27 4.69 -16.74
CA SER A 201 25.68 3.57 -17.46
C SER A 201 24.65 2.80 -16.62
N TYR A 202 23.60 2.29 -17.28
CA TYR A 202 22.49 1.59 -16.64
C TYR A 202 22.37 0.18 -17.20
N LEU A 203 22.52 -0.81 -16.31
CA LEU A 203 22.52 -2.23 -16.65
C LEU A 203 21.12 -2.81 -16.49
N VAL A 204 20.51 -3.30 -17.58
CA VAL A 204 19.17 -3.90 -17.57
C VAL A 204 19.23 -5.35 -18.04
N THR A 205 19.22 -6.30 -17.11
CA THR A 205 19.09 -7.73 -17.47
C THR A 205 17.65 -8.04 -17.87
N GLY A 206 17.47 -8.92 -18.86
CA GLY A 206 16.14 -9.14 -19.46
C GLY A 206 15.63 -7.98 -20.33
N GLY A 207 16.51 -7.04 -20.72
CA GLY A 207 16.15 -5.88 -21.55
C GLY A 207 15.52 -6.23 -22.90
N ALA A 208 15.77 -7.43 -23.43
CA ALA A 208 15.15 -7.91 -24.67
C ALA A 208 13.66 -8.30 -24.52
N GLY A 209 13.17 -8.52 -23.29
CA GLY A 209 11.77 -8.89 -22.99
C GLY A 209 10.81 -7.68 -23.03
N GLY A 210 9.50 -7.92 -23.00
CA GLY A 210 8.49 -6.84 -23.11
C GLY A 210 8.65 -5.73 -22.07
N LEU A 211 8.83 -6.11 -20.79
CA LEU A 211 9.07 -5.16 -19.70
C LEU A 211 10.44 -4.48 -19.82
N GLY A 212 11.48 -5.24 -20.13
CA GLY A 212 12.84 -4.73 -20.28
C GLY A 212 12.95 -3.67 -21.38
N ARG A 213 12.26 -3.85 -22.51
CA ARG A 213 12.22 -2.88 -23.61
C ARG A 213 11.55 -1.57 -23.19
N ALA A 214 10.42 -1.64 -22.50
CA ALA A 214 9.75 -0.45 -21.97
C ALA A 214 10.63 0.29 -20.95
N LEU A 215 11.35 -0.44 -20.10
CA LEU A 215 12.28 0.16 -19.14
C LEU A 215 13.45 0.87 -19.81
N LEU A 216 14.03 0.29 -20.87
CA LEU A 216 15.12 0.92 -21.62
C LEU A 216 14.66 2.21 -22.32
N GLN A 217 13.45 2.23 -22.89
CA GLN A 217 12.85 3.43 -23.46
C GLN A 217 12.65 4.51 -22.39
N TRP A 218 12.05 4.13 -21.25
CA TRP A 218 11.83 5.04 -20.14
C TRP A 218 13.14 5.60 -19.57
N LEU A 219 14.19 4.78 -19.39
CA LEU A 219 15.50 5.27 -18.93
C LEU A 219 16.08 6.31 -19.90
N ALA A 220 15.95 6.10 -21.21
CA ALA A 220 16.39 7.06 -22.20
C ALA A 220 15.60 8.38 -22.14
N ASP A 221 14.29 8.31 -21.86
CA ASP A 221 13.42 9.47 -21.63
C ASP A 221 13.84 10.24 -20.36
N GLU A 222 14.19 9.53 -19.29
CA GLU A 222 14.69 10.09 -18.03
C GLU A 222 16.17 10.57 -18.12
N GLY A 223 16.78 10.51 -19.30
CA GLY A 223 18.08 11.14 -19.60
C GLY A 223 19.28 10.20 -19.68
N ALA A 224 19.10 8.88 -19.59
CA ALA A 224 20.20 7.94 -19.75
C ALA A 224 20.81 8.08 -21.16
N ARG A 225 22.14 8.00 -21.24
CA ARG A 225 22.89 8.01 -22.52
C ARG A 225 23.70 6.75 -22.74
N TYR A 226 23.87 5.92 -21.71
CA TYR A 226 24.63 4.69 -21.76
C TYR A 226 23.79 3.57 -21.16
N LEU A 227 23.37 2.62 -22.00
CA LEU A 227 22.56 1.48 -21.59
C LEU A 227 23.33 0.19 -21.87
N ILE A 228 23.36 -0.70 -20.89
CA ILE A 228 23.94 -2.03 -21.04
C ILE A 228 22.78 -3.02 -20.97
N MET A 229 22.58 -3.76 -22.06
CA MET A 229 21.55 -4.78 -22.19
C MET A 229 22.20 -6.15 -22.37
N PRO A 230 22.56 -6.85 -21.28
CA PRO A 230 23.18 -8.15 -21.36
C PRO A 230 22.25 -9.18 -22.00
N GLN A 231 22.82 -9.99 -22.88
CA GLN A 231 22.15 -11.11 -23.54
C GLN A 231 22.67 -12.43 -22.99
N ARG A 232 21.77 -13.40 -22.83
CA ARG A 232 22.15 -14.75 -22.40
C ARG A 232 22.84 -15.47 -23.57
N ALA A 233 23.97 -16.11 -23.30
CA ALA A 233 24.65 -16.95 -24.28
C ALA A 233 23.71 -18.02 -24.87
N GLY A 234 23.75 -18.19 -26.19
CA GLY A 234 22.93 -19.16 -26.92
C GLY A 234 21.46 -18.76 -27.14
N VAL A 235 21.05 -17.55 -26.74
CA VAL A 235 19.68 -17.06 -26.97
C VAL A 235 19.70 -15.93 -27.99
N THR A 236 19.10 -16.16 -29.15
CA THR A 236 18.90 -15.11 -30.16
C THR A 236 17.90 -14.09 -29.65
N SER A 237 18.25 -12.81 -29.71
CA SER A 237 17.33 -11.75 -29.31
C SER A 237 16.16 -11.61 -30.28
N PRO A 238 14.94 -11.34 -29.80
CA PRO A 238 13.79 -11.08 -30.66
C PRO A 238 14.06 -9.92 -31.61
N ALA A 239 13.48 -9.93 -32.81
CA ALA A 239 13.60 -8.83 -33.79
C ALA A 239 13.24 -7.46 -33.19
N ALA A 240 12.21 -7.42 -32.33
CA ALA A 240 11.80 -6.22 -31.61
C ALA A 240 12.88 -5.63 -30.68
N ALA A 241 13.81 -6.44 -30.17
CA ALA A 241 14.93 -5.95 -29.38
C ALA A 241 15.97 -5.25 -30.28
N ASN A 242 16.21 -5.74 -31.49
CA ASN A 242 17.10 -5.11 -32.46
C ASN A 242 16.53 -3.77 -32.97
N THR A 243 15.22 -3.72 -33.23
CA THR A 243 14.52 -2.47 -33.57
C THR A 243 14.69 -1.43 -32.46
N LEU A 244 14.45 -1.83 -31.20
CA LEU A 244 14.64 -0.93 -30.05
C LEU A 244 16.09 -0.41 -29.95
N ILE A 245 17.09 -1.26 -30.16
CA ILE A 245 18.49 -0.83 -30.11
C ILE A 245 18.75 0.26 -31.16
N SER A 246 18.19 0.12 -32.36
CA SER A 246 18.29 1.15 -33.41
C SER A 246 17.63 2.45 -32.97
N GLU A 247 16.38 2.39 -32.49
CA GLU A 247 15.63 3.56 -32.02
C GLU A 247 16.36 4.30 -30.89
N LEU A 248 16.97 3.58 -29.95
CA LEU A 248 17.75 4.17 -28.87
C LEU A 248 19.03 4.83 -29.39
N ARG A 249 19.72 4.22 -30.36
CA ARG A 249 20.91 4.80 -31.00
C ARG A 249 20.58 6.07 -31.78
N ASP A 250 19.45 6.10 -32.49
CA ASP A 250 18.96 7.27 -33.21
C ASP A 250 18.65 8.44 -32.26
N ARG A 251 18.30 8.12 -31.01
CA ARG A 251 18.10 9.09 -29.91
C ARG A 251 19.41 9.53 -29.23
N GLY A 252 20.57 9.10 -29.74
CA GLY A 252 21.88 9.42 -29.18
C GLY A 252 22.23 8.63 -27.92
N VAL A 253 21.65 7.44 -27.73
CA VAL A 253 21.97 6.53 -26.63
C VAL A 253 22.94 5.45 -27.09
N THR A 254 24.06 5.31 -26.39
CA THR A 254 25.01 4.22 -26.59
C THR A 254 24.50 2.97 -25.92
N VAL A 255 24.21 1.93 -26.71
CA VAL A 255 23.70 0.65 -26.22
C VAL A 255 24.74 -0.45 -26.42
N ALA A 256 25.21 -1.02 -25.31
CA ALA A 256 26.09 -2.19 -25.28
C ALA A 256 25.26 -3.46 -25.04
N THR A 257 25.51 -4.51 -25.82
CA THR A 257 24.78 -5.79 -25.72
C THR A 257 25.75 -6.95 -25.47
N PRO A 258 26.40 -7.00 -24.29
CA PRO A 258 27.38 -8.04 -24.01
C PRO A 258 26.68 -9.39 -23.81
N ILE A 259 27.34 -10.46 -24.24
CA ILE A 259 26.86 -11.83 -24.04
C ILE A 259 27.48 -12.38 -22.76
N TYR A 260 26.68 -13.00 -21.89
CA TYR A 260 27.17 -13.64 -20.67
C TYR A 260 26.34 -14.89 -20.30
N ASP A 261 26.90 -15.73 -19.42
CA ASP A 261 26.20 -16.83 -18.78
C ASP A 261 25.74 -16.41 -17.38
N PRO A 262 24.41 -16.31 -17.13
CA PRO A 262 23.88 -15.93 -15.82
C PRO A 262 24.13 -16.96 -14.72
N THR A 263 24.51 -18.19 -15.06
CA THR A 263 24.84 -19.24 -14.08
C THR A 263 26.31 -19.24 -13.66
N SER A 264 27.14 -18.43 -14.32
CA SER A 264 28.60 -18.40 -14.12
C SER A 264 29.08 -17.06 -13.56
N ALA A 265 29.58 -17.08 -12.33
CA ALA A 265 30.15 -15.90 -11.68
C ALA A 265 31.38 -15.35 -12.42
N SER A 266 32.20 -16.22 -13.01
CA SER A 266 33.37 -15.81 -13.80
C SER A 266 32.96 -15.15 -15.11
N SER A 267 31.89 -15.62 -15.76
CA SER A 267 31.32 -15.00 -16.96
C SER A 267 30.80 -13.59 -16.66
N LEU A 268 30.04 -13.42 -15.57
CA LEU A 268 29.57 -12.10 -15.13
C LEU A 268 30.74 -11.16 -14.80
N SER A 269 31.77 -11.65 -14.10
CA SER A 269 32.94 -10.84 -13.76
C SER A 269 33.69 -10.36 -15.02
N ALA A 270 33.87 -11.24 -16.01
CA ALA A 270 34.48 -10.87 -17.28
C ALA A 270 33.65 -9.81 -18.02
N MET A 271 32.33 -10.01 -18.12
CA MET A 271 31.40 -9.06 -18.74
C MET A 271 31.49 -7.66 -18.09
N LEU A 272 31.47 -7.60 -16.76
CA LEU A 272 31.56 -6.34 -16.02
C LEU A 272 32.91 -5.64 -16.23
N LYS A 273 34.02 -6.40 -16.30
CA LYS A 273 35.35 -5.85 -16.62
C LYS A 273 35.40 -5.25 -18.02
N THR A 274 34.84 -5.91 -19.02
CA THR A 274 34.74 -5.37 -20.38
C THR A 274 33.90 -4.09 -20.39
N CYS A 275 32.72 -4.11 -19.74
CA CYS A 275 31.86 -2.92 -19.65
C CYS A 275 32.56 -1.74 -18.95
N ALA A 276 33.36 -1.99 -17.91
CA ALA A 276 34.09 -0.95 -17.19
C ALA A 276 35.17 -0.25 -18.06
N ASN A 277 35.66 -0.92 -19.11
CA ASN A 277 36.64 -0.35 -20.04
C ASN A 277 35.98 0.40 -21.20
N GLU A 278 34.78 0.00 -21.61
CA GLU A 278 34.09 0.51 -22.80
C GLU A 278 33.00 1.54 -22.50
N MET A 279 32.46 1.54 -21.27
CA MET A 279 31.31 2.34 -20.86
C MET A 279 31.60 3.13 -19.58
N PRO A 280 30.87 4.23 -19.33
CA PRO A 280 30.98 4.95 -18.06
C PRO A 280 30.54 4.11 -16.85
N PRO A 281 30.86 4.55 -15.62
CA PRO A 281 30.54 3.80 -14.40
C PRO A 281 29.06 3.40 -14.32
N ILE A 282 28.80 2.16 -13.91
CA ILE A 282 27.44 1.67 -13.73
C ILE A 282 26.82 2.38 -12.53
N ARG A 283 25.80 3.22 -12.79
CA ARG A 283 25.06 3.97 -11.77
C ARG A 283 23.76 3.30 -11.35
N GLY A 284 23.27 2.37 -12.17
CA GLY A 284 22.02 1.66 -11.90
C GLY A 284 22.03 0.25 -12.46
N TYR A 285 21.38 -0.66 -11.75
CA TYR A 285 21.12 -2.03 -12.17
C TYR A 285 19.63 -2.34 -12.00
N ILE A 286 19.02 -2.88 -13.04
CA ILE A 286 17.62 -3.31 -13.04
C ILE A 286 17.57 -4.76 -13.54
N ASN A 287 16.93 -5.61 -12.76
CA ASN A 287 16.66 -6.99 -13.17
C ASN A 287 15.24 -7.11 -13.72
N ALA A 288 15.12 -7.15 -15.04
CA ALA A 288 13.87 -7.42 -15.76
C ALA A 288 13.85 -8.84 -16.37
N ALA A 289 14.81 -9.70 -16.00
CA ALA A 289 14.83 -11.08 -16.46
C ALA A 289 13.75 -11.89 -15.73
N MET A 290 12.92 -12.60 -16.49
CA MET A 290 11.90 -13.49 -15.97
C MET A 290 11.87 -14.77 -16.80
N ALA A 291 11.89 -15.92 -16.14
CA ALA A 291 11.61 -17.22 -16.74
C ALA A 291 10.25 -17.68 -16.22
N LEU A 292 9.26 -17.78 -17.11
CA LEU A 292 7.95 -18.32 -16.76
C LEU A 292 7.91 -19.78 -17.18
N GLN A 293 7.71 -20.68 -16.22
CA GLN A 293 7.46 -22.09 -16.47
C GLN A 293 6.06 -22.42 -15.97
N VAL A 294 5.13 -22.67 -16.89
CA VAL A 294 3.80 -23.15 -16.55
C VAL A 294 3.84 -24.67 -16.57
N CYS A 295 3.92 -25.28 -15.39
CA CYS A 295 3.76 -26.72 -15.24
C CYS A 295 2.33 -27.03 -14.81
N GLY A 296 1.58 -27.76 -15.63
CA GLY A 296 0.46 -28.55 -15.12
C GLY A 296 1.03 -29.69 -14.26
N LEU A 297 0.53 -29.87 -13.05
CA LEU A 297 0.90 -30.99 -12.18
C LEU A 297 0.49 -32.31 -12.86
N ALA A 298 1.43 -32.95 -13.57
CA ALA A 298 1.38 -34.38 -13.85
C ALA A 298 2.24 -35.06 -12.78
N VAL A 299 1.62 -35.91 -11.96
CA VAL A 299 2.33 -36.74 -10.98
C VAL A 299 3.24 -37.70 -11.75
N ILE A 300 4.54 -37.44 -11.78
CA ILE A 300 5.54 -38.41 -12.23
C ILE A 300 5.94 -39.21 -11.00
N LEU A 301 5.38 -40.42 -10.88
CA LEU A 301 5.84 -41.44 -9.94
C LEU A 301 7.17 -41.98 -10.50
N VAL A 302 8.30 -41.53 -9.95
CA VAL A 302 9.60 -42.14 -10.22
C VAL A 302 9.71 -43.36 -9.31
N VAL A 303 9.49 -44.55 -9.87
CA VAL A 303 9.92 -45.81 -9.25
C VAL A 303 11.42 -45.90 -9.48
N GLY A 304 12.21 -45.72 -8.42
CA GLY A 304 13.66 -45.92 -8.48
C GLY A 304 13.98 -47.40 -8.46
N ASP A 305 14.62 -47.90 -9.52
CA ASP A 305 15.33 -49.17 -9.49
C ASP A 305 16.60 -49.00 -8.64
N ARG A 306 16.85 -49.95 -7.74
CA ARG A 306 18.05 -50.04 -6.92
C ARG A 306 19.05 -50.95 -7.62
N ASP A 307 20.24 -50.42 -7.89
CA ASP A 307 21.48 -51.21 -7.94
C ASP A 307 22.20 -51.08 -6.58
#